data_AF-A0A0F9I4Q2-F1
#
_entry.id   AF-A0A0F9I4Q2-F1
#
_cell.length_a   1.000
_cell.length_b   1.000
_cell.length_c   1.000
_cell.angle_alpha   90.00
_cell.angle_beta   90.00
_cell.angle_gamma   90.00
#
_symmetry.space_group_name_H-M   'P 1'
#
loop_
_entity.id
_entity.type
_entity.pdbx_description
1 polymer ?
#
loop_
_entity_poly.entity_id
_entity_poly.type
_entity_poly.pdbx_seq_one_letter_code
_entity_poly.pdbx_strand_id
1 'polypeptide(L)'
;MAKTTLDKLKSEALSQQVSEVKEERLVKIDNKAIEVVSQFKSFKWDDVPPQAMAVLLTKIPRKGRKNEPDWYMTIEQGLIHALRCKKWDIDPTDTHLTWFNRETWESNLMAEGNEEVARNKGINLGPPSFETLSRNHKGKDEIGVRCTRIVNGDRENPVSYTAWLSEWKMNTGQWATREEWMLHVRSEDKLTQLCMGVGISSSTPEGSDLAPPDPVPQIDTTTGEITHPQLTSQVEDNDGTKAEHYKLK
;
A
#
# COMPACT_ATOMS: atom_id res chain seq x y z
N MET A 1 -38.14 -55.81 12.39
CA MET A 1 -38.20 -54.45 12.98
C MET A 1 -36.96 -54.07 13.82
N ALA A 2 -35.84 -54.82 13.77
CA ALA A 2 -34.65 -54.53 14.61
C ALA A 2 -33.59 -53.60 13.97
N LYS A 3 -33.68 -53.29 12.67
CA LYS A 3 -32.72 -52.41 11.97
C LYS A 3 -32.87 -50.93 12.35
N THR A 4 -34.10 -50.48 12.56
CA THR A 4 -34.43 -49.07 12.84
C THR A 4 -33.90 -48.57 14.18
N THR A 5 -33.81 -49.43 15.19
CA THR A 5 -33.25 -49.08 16.52
C THR A 5 -31.74 -48.97 16.49
N LEU A 6 -31.06 -49.83 15.72
CA LEU A 6 -29.60 -49.81 15.59
C LEU A 6 -29.12 -48.59 14.79
N ASP A 7 -29.86 -48.21 13.74
CA ASP A 7 -29.55 -47.03 12.93
C ASP A 7 -29.76 -45.72 13.73
N LYS A 8 -30.76 -45.69 14.62
CA LYS A 8 -30.98 -44.57 15.56
C LYS A 8 -29.83 -44.41 16.55
N LEU A 9 -29.37 -45.51 17.15
CA LEU A 9 -28.24 -45.50 18.10
C LEU A 9 -26.93 -45.07 17.44
N LYS A 10 -26.68 -45.47 16.19
CA LYS A 10 -25.52 -45.01 15.42
C LYS A 10 -25.60 -43.52 15.07
N SER A 11 -26.79 -43.04 14.71
CA SER A 11 -27.05 -41.62 14.45
C SER A 11 -26.81 -40.75 15.68
N GLU A 12 -27.28 -41.18 16.85
CA GLU A 12 -27.08 -40.45 18.11
C GLU A 12 -25.61 -40.42 18.53
N ALA A 13 -24.91 -41.56 18.46
CA ALA A 13 -23.48 -41.64 18.75
C ALA A 13 -22.63 -40.77 17.81
N LEU A 14 -22.99 -40.71 16.52
CA LEU A 14 -22.31 -39.86 15.54
C LEU A 14 -22.55 -38.36 15.83
N SER A 15 -23.77 -38.00 16.21
CA SER A 15 -24.11 -36.63 16.61
C SER A 15 -23.32 -36.17 17.84
N GLN A 16 -23.14 -37.09 18.81
CA GLN A 16 -22.39 -36.85 20.04
C GLN A 16 -20.88 -36.68 19.78
N GLN A 17 -20.28 -37.53 18.94
CA GLN A 17 -18.89 -37.35 18.50
C GLN A 17 -18.69 -36.03 17.74
N VAL A 18 -19.65 -35.63 16.89
CA VAL A 18 -19.56 -34.36 16.16
C VAL A 18 -19.68 -33.16 17.10
N SER A 19 -20.49 -33.23 18.17
CA SER A 19 -20.56 -32.17 19.17
C SER A 19 -19.27 -32.07 20.01
N GLU A 20 -18.71 -33.20 20.43
CA GLU A 20 -17.46 -33.24 21.21
C GLU A 20 -16.28 -32.68 20.40
N VAL A 21 -16.15 -33.07 19.13
CA VAL A 21 -15.11 -32.53 18.23
C VAL A 21 -15.28 -31.03 17.97
N LYS A 22 -16.52 -30.52 17.94
CA LYS A 22 -16.79 -29.08 17.83
C LYS A 22 -16.42 -28.34 19.11
N GLU A 23 -16.79 -28.85 20.28
CA GLU A 23 -16.40 -28.28 21.58
C GLU A 23 -14.88 -28.26 21.77
N GLU A 24 -14.19 -29.36 21.48
CA GLU A 24 -12.72 -29.40 21.56
C GLU A 24 -12.05 -28.40 20.61
N ARG A 25 -12.62 -28.20 19.42
CA ARG A 25 -12.15 -27.17 18.48
C ARG A 25 -12.38 -25.76 19.02
N LEU A 26 -13.55 -25.49 19.60
CA LEU A 26 -13.86 -24.19 20.21
C LEU A 26 -12.93 -23.89 21.39
N VAL A 27 -12.71 -24.85 22.30
CA VAL A 27 -11.79 -24.71 23.43
C VAL A 27 -10.34 -24.50 22.97
N LYS A 28 -9.89 -25.19 21.90
CA LYS A 28 -8.56 -24.96 21.31
C LYS A 28 -8.42 -23.58 20.67
N ILE A 29 -9.49 -23.05 20.07
CA ILE A 29 -9.52 -21.70 19.50
C ILE A 29 -9.42 -20.65 20.63
N ASP A 30 -10.20 -20.81 21.70
CA ASP A 30 -10.19 -19.90 22.84
C ASP A 30 -8.84 -19.88 23.54
N ASN A 31 -8.20 -21.04 23.76
CA ASN A 31 -6.88 -21.09 24.39
C ASN A 31 -5.79 -20.40 23.54
N LYS A 32 -5.83 -20.54 22.21
CA LYS A 32 -4.90 -19.82 21.33
C LYS A 32 -5.15 -18.31 21.32
N ALA A 33 -6.41 -17.88 21.36
CA ALA A 33 -6.75 -16.47 21.44
C ALA A 33 -6.26 -15.86 22.77
N ILE A 34 -6.46 -16.57 23.88
CA ILE A 34 -5.97 -16.17 25.21
C ILE A 34 -4.44 -16.09 25.24
N GLU A 35 -3.73 -17.04 24.63
CA GLU A 35 -2.27 -17.02 24.55
C GLU A 35 -1.76 -15.78 23.82
N VAL A 36 -2.40 -15.39 22.70
CA VAL A 36 -2.06 -14.16 21.97
C VAL A 36 -2.41 -12.91 22.78
N VAL A 37 -3.59 -12.86 23.42
CA VAL A 37 -4.01 -11.73 24.26
C VAL A 37 -3.09 -11.56 25.48
N SER A 38 -2.58 -12.67 26.04
CA SER A 38 -1.64 -12.62 27.17
C SER A 38 -0.29 -11.98 26.82
N GLN A 39 0.05 -11.85 25.54
CA GLN A 39 1.27 -11.17 25.09
C GLN A 39 1.14 -9.64 25.10
N PHE A 40 -0.07 -9.10 25.24
CA PHE A 40 -0.32 -7.67 25.36
C PHE A 40 -0.01 -7.21 26.79
N LYS A 41 1.21 -6.71 26.99
CA LYS A 41 1.63 -6.12 28.28
C LYS A 41 1.13 -4.67 28.47
N SER A 42 0.69 -4.03 27.39
CA SER A 42 0.37 -2.62 27.30
C SER A 42 -0.57 -2.38 26.13
N PHE A 43 -1.37 -1.32 26.20
CA PHE A 43 -2.17 -0.82 25.08
C PHE A 43 -1.36 0.04 24.10
N LYS A 44 -0.10 0.35 24.43
CA LYS A 44 0.80 1.02 23.50
C LYS A 44 1.32 0.01 22.47
N TRP A 45 1.24 0.36 21.20
CA TRP A 45 1.58 -0.54 20.09
C TRP A 45 3.08 -0.92 20.06
N ASP A 46 3.95 -0.05 20.58
CA ASP A 46 5.40 -0.20 20.64
C ASP A 46 5.83 -1.41 21.50
N ASP A 47 5.11 -1.63 22.60
CA ASP A 47 5.27 -2.73 23.54
C ASP A 47 4.76 -4.08 23.00
N VAL A 48 3.92 -4.06 21.95
CA VAL A 48 3.33 -5.27 21.37
C VAL A 48 4.35 -5.96 20.46
N PRO A 49 4.61 -7.27 20.63
CA PRO A 49 5.42 -8.03 19.69
C PRO A 49 4.79 -8.05 18.28
N PRO A 50 5.58 -7.94 17.20
CA PRO A 50 5.06 -7.95 15.82
C PRO A 50 4.15 -9.15 15.51
N GLN A 51 4.39 -10.31 16.12
CA GLN A 51 3.56 -11.51 15.95
C GLN A 51 2.16 -11.35 16.54
N ALA A 52 2.06 -10.78 17.75
CA ALA A 52 0.77 -10.49 18.38
C ALA A 52 0.03 -9.38 17.61
N MET A 53 0.76 -8.36 17.16
CA MET A 53 0.22 -7.30 16.32
C MET A 53 -0.31 -7.83 14.98
N ALA A 54 0.39 -8.79 14.36
CA ALA A 54 -0.07 -9.41 13.11
C ALA A 54 -1.46 -10.06 13.27
N VAL A 55 -1.70 -10.74 14.39
CA VAL A 55 -3.00 -11.34 14.69
C VAL A 55 -4.09 -10.27 14.82
N LEU A 56 -3.80 -9.16 15.51
CA LEU A 56 -4.74 -8.03 15.58
C LEU A 56 -5.04 -7.42 14.22
N LEU A 57 -4.02 -7.22 13.39
CA LEU A 57 -4.17 -6.64 12.04
C LEU A 57 -5.09 -7.49 11.14
N THR A 58 -5.19 -8.81 11.37
CA THR A 58 -6.16 -9.65 10.65
C THR A 58 -7.62 -9.36 11.02
N LYS A 59 -7.86 -8.63 12.11
CA LYS A 59 -9.19 -8.27 12.61
C LYS A 59 -9.56 -6.82 12.34
N ILE A 60 -8.60 -6.00 11.92
CA ILE A 60 -8.83 -4.59 11.59
C ILE A 60 -9.09 -4.49 10.09
N PRO A 61 -10.27 -3.99 9.66
CA PRO A 61 -10.55 -3.80 8.24
C PRO A 61 -9.62 -2.74 7.65
N ARG A 62 -9.09 -3.01 6.46
CA ARG A 62 -8.35 -2.07 5.64
C ARG A 62 -9.24 -1.63 4.49
N LYS A 63 -9.24 -0.32 4.24
CA LYS A 63 -9.90 0.23 3.05
C LYS A 63 -9.06 -0.12 1.82
N GLY A 64 -9.72 -0.74 0.85
CA GLY A 64 -9.17 -0.95 -0.49
C GLY A 64 -9.29 0.33 -1.34
N ARG A 65 -9.34 0.16 -2.66
CA ARG A 65 -9.61 1.28 -3.57
C ARG A 65 -11.01 1.86 -3.33
N LYS A 66 -11.25 3.07 -3.84
CA LYS A 66 -12.58 3.69 -3.79
C LYS A 66 -13.62 2.75 -4.41
N ASN A 67 -14.66 2.39 -3.65
CA ASN A 67 -15.72 1.43 -3.98
C ASN A 67 -15.37 -0.06 -3.84
N GLU A 68 -14.18 -0.42 -3.35
CA GLU A 68 -13.92 -1.79 -2.91
C GLU A 68 -14.46 -2.00 -1.48
N PRO A 69 -15.00 -3.19 -1.18
CA PRO A 69 -15.34 -3.53 0.19
C PRO A 69 -14.08 -3.55 1.06
N ASP A 70 -14.25 -3.30 2.35
CA ASP A 70 -13.19 -3.48 3.33
C ASP A 70 -12.62 -4.90 3.24
N TRP A 71 -11.30 -5.00 3.31
CA TRP A 71 -10.58 -6.27 3.26
C TRP A 71 -9.73 -6.47 4.52
N TYR A 72 -9.34 -7.71 4.78
CA TYR A 72 -8.59 -8.09 5.97
C TYR A 72 -7.25 -8.68 5.57
N MET A 73 -6.19 -8.31 6.30
CA MET A 73 -4.87 -8.89 6.11
C MET A 73 -4.84 -10.37 6.49
N THR A 74 -4.08 -11.17 5.75
CA THR A 74 -3.65 -12.48 6.27
C THR A 74 -2.64 -12.30 7.41
N ILE A 75 -2.35 -13.35 8.17
CA ILE A 75 -1.38 -13.29 9.26
C ILE A 75 0.02 -12.91 8.73
N GLU A 76 0.40 -13.45 7.57
CA GLU A 76 1.68 -13.16 6.92
C GLU A 76 1.78 -11.69 6.49
N GLN A 77 0.72 -11.16 5.87
CA GLN A 77 0.62 -9.76 5.49
C GLN A 77 0.70 -8.85 6.72
N GLY A 78 -0.06 -9.19 7.78
CA GLY A 78 -0.04 -8.48 9.05
C GLY A 78 1.34 -8.48 9.70
N LEU A 79 2.07 -9.60 9.63
CA LEU A 79 3.41 -9.70 10.20
C LEU A 79 4.42 -8.83 9.45
N ILE A 80 4.40 -8.84 8.11
CA ILE A 80 5.25 -7.98 7.29
C ILE A 80 4.98 -6.51 7.60
N HIS A 81 3.70 -6.13 7.64
CA HIS A 81 3.28 -4.78 7.94
C HIS A 81 3.71 -4.34 9.35
N ALA A 82 3.45 -5.17 10.37
CA ALA A 82 3.83 -4.88 11.75
C ALA A 82 5.35 -4.72 11.93
N LEU A 83 6.16 -5.57 11.28
CA LEU A 83 7.62 -5.46 11.31
C LEU A 83 8.12 -4.16 10.66
N ARG A 84 7.49 -3.75 9.56
CA ARG A 84 7.82 -2.49 8.86
C ARG A 84 7.48 -1.28 9.71
N CYS A 85 6.27 -1.23 10.27
CA CYS A 85 5.82 -0.15 11.13
C CYS A 85 6.68 -0.04 12.40
N LYS A 86 7.05 -1.17 13.02
CA LYS A 86 7.97 -1.18 14.16
C LYS A 86 9.35 -0.64 13.82
N LYS A 87 9.85 -0.88 12.60
CA LYS A 87 11.13 -0.29 12.13
C LYS A 87 11.03 1.22 11.90
N TRP A 88 9.85 1.71 11.53
CA TRP A 88 9.58 3.14 11.33
C TRP A 88 9.17 3.88 12.59
N ASP A 89 8.97 3.15 13.68
CA ASP A 89 8.44 3.67 14.93
C ASP A 89 7.03 4.29 14.75
N ILE A 90 6.15 3.59 14.03
CA ILE A 90 4.78 4.03 13.73
C ILE A 90 3.75 2.97 14.16
N ASP A 91 2.58 3.45 14.56
CA ASP A 91 1.42 2.61 14.85
C ASP A 91 0.93 1.89 13.58
N PRO A 92 1.01 0.56 13.53
CA PRO A 92 0.54 -0.21 12.38
C PRO A 92 -0.98 -0.21 12.22
N THR A 93 -1.75 0.29 13.19
CA THR A 93 -3.21 0.40 13.10
C THR A 93 -3.67 1.72 12.48
N ASP A 94 -2.78 2.70 12.40
CA ASP A 94 -3.08 4.00 11.80
C ASP A 94 -2.95 3.94 10.27
N THR A 95 -4.10 3.94 9.60
CA THR A 95 -4.22 3.86 8.15
C THR A 95 -3.93 5.19 7.45
N HIS A 96 -3.80 6.29 8.20
CA HIS A 96 -3.40 7.59 7.66
C HIS A 96 -1.88 7.72 7.54
N LEU A 97 -1.12 7.00 8.38
CA LEU A 97 0.34 7.05 8.37
C LEU A 97 0.96 6.02 7.43
N THR A 98 0.28 4.91 7.20
CA THR A 98 0.81 3.78 6.41
C THR A 98 -0.21 3.23 5.45
N TRP A 99 0.26 2.74 4.32
CA TRP A 99 -0.55 1.98 3.40
C TRP A 99 0.11 0.63 3.09
N PHE A 100 -0.72 -0.35 2.73
CA PHE A 100 -0.29 -1.71 2.41
C PHE A 100 -0.86 -2.16 1.07
N ASN A 101 -0.02 -2.65 0.17
CA ASN A 101 -0.45 -3.25 -1.09
C ASN A 101 -0.86 -4.71 -0.86
N ARG A 102 -2.14 -5.03 -1.04
CA ARG A 102 -2.64 -6.40 -0.91
C ARG A 102 -1.98 -7.38 -1.89
N GLU A 103 -1.68 -6.92 -3.11
CA GLU A 103 -1.17 -7.76 -4.20
C GLU A 103 0.35 -7.94 -4.13
N THR A 104 1.09 -6.85 -3.90
CA THR A 104 2.57 -6.88 -3.87
C THR A 104 3.16 -7.11 -2.47
N TRP A 105 2.32 -7.05 -1.42
CA TRP A 105 2.71 -7.17 -0.01
C TRP A 105 3.66 -6.07 0.47
N GLU A 106 3.74 -4.98 -0.30
CA GLU A 106 4.54 -3.83 0.05
C GLU A 106 3.83 -3.00 1.13
N SER A 107 4.58 -2.55 2.12
CA SER A 107 4.18 -1.49 3.03
C SER A 107 5.00 -0.27 2.72
N ASN A 108 4.38 0.91 2.77
CA ASN A 108 5.06 2.19 2.66
C ASN A 108 4.36 3.22 3.56
N LEU A 109 5.07 4.31 3.79
CA LEU A 109 4.56 5.47 4.51
C LEU A 109 3.69 6.31 3.57
N MET A 110 2.65 6.90 4.13
CA MET A 110 1.93 8.03 3.53
C MET A 110 2.73 9.32 3.80
N ALA A 111 2.31 10.45 3.22
CA ALA A 111 2.97 11.74 3.43
C ALA A 111 3.00 12.10 4.94
N GLU A 112 1.87 11.94 5.61
CA GLU A 112 1.71 12.15 7.06
C GLU A 112 2.58 11.18 7.86
N GLY A 113 2.69 9.93 7.40
CA GLY A 113 3.58 8.94 8.01
C GLY A 113 5.06 9.33 7.92
N ASN A 114 5.49 9.86 6.77
CA ASN A 114 6.85 10.36 6.61
C ASN A 114 7.13 11.51 7.62
N GLU A 115 6.20 12.45 7.78
CA GLU A 115 6.37 13.53 8.76
C GLU A 115 6.44 13.02 10.21
N GLU A 116 5.63 12.01 10.55
CA GLU A 116 5.65 11.39 11.87
C GLU A 116 6.98 10.65 12.13
N VAL A 117 7.49 9.88 11.17
CA VAL A 117 8.83 9.24 11.29
C VAL A 117 9.92 10.29 11.49
N ALA A 118 9.87 11.40 10.74
CA ALA A 118 10.84 12.47 10.89
C ALA A 118 10.81 13.05 12.31
N ARG A 119 9.59 13.30 12.85
CA ARG A 119 9.39 13.78 14.22
C ARG A 119 9.91 12.80 15.26
N ASN A 120 9.59 11.51 15.13
CA ASN A 120 10.02 10.46 16.07
C ASN A 120 11.56 10.31 16.09
N LYS A 121 12.21 10.55 14.95
CA LYS A 121 13.68 10.56 14.84
C LYS A 121 14.34 11.89 15.24
N GLY A 122 13.56 12.91 15.60
CA GLY A 122 14.07 14.25 15.88
C GLY A 122 14.68 14.94 14.65
N ILE A 123 14.25 14.57 13.45
CA ILE A 123 14.71 15.15 12.19
C ILE A 123 13.80 16.32 11.83
N ASN A 124 14.36 17.52 11.79
CA ASN A 124 13.65 18.71 11.35
C ASN A 124 13.82 18.88 9.83
N LEU A 125 12.73 18.68 9.09
CA LEU A 125 12.71 18.87 7.65
C LEU A 125 12.19 20.27 7.32
N GLY A 126 13.03 21.11 6.73
CA GLY A 126 12.62 22.40 6.19
C GLY A 126 11.63 22.25 5.02
N PRO A 127 10.98 23.35 4.63
CA PRO A 127 10.05 23.33 3.50
C PRO A 127 10.75 22.91 2.20
N PRO A 128 10.06 22.18 1.30
CA PRO A 128 10.60 21.81 0.00
C PRO A 128 10.75 23.03 -0.91
N SER A 129 11.84 23.06 -1.68
CA SER A 129 12.05 23.95 -2.81
C SER A 129 12.10 23.13 -4.09
N PHE A 130 11.38 23.56 -5.12
CA PHE A 130 11.29 22.85 -6.41
C PHE A 130 11.95 23.64 -7.53
N GLU A 131 12.63 22.92 -8.41
CA GLU A 131 13.26 23.45 -9.62
C GLU A 131 12.97 22.50 -10.79
N THR A 132 12.36 23.03 -11.86
CA THR A 132 12.13 22.27 -13.09
C THR A 132 13.40 22.27 -13.93
N LEU A 133 13.85 21.08 -14.31
CA LEU A 133 15.06 20.83 -15.08
C LEU A 133 14.70 20.18 -16.42
N SER A 134 15.54 20.40 -17.42
CA SER A 134 15.48 19.70 -18.69
C SER A 134 16.79 18.94 -18.92
N ARG A 135 16.68 17.75 -19.51
CA ARG A 135 17.83 17.00 -20.01
C ARG A 135 17.49 16.35 -21.34
N ASN A 136 18.50 16.08 -22.15
CA ASN A 136 18.34 15.20 -23.30
C ASN A 136 18.57 13.74 -22.86
N HIS A 137 17.53 12.91 -22.89
CA HIS A 137 17.60 11.49 -22.56
C HIS A 137 17.24 10.65 -23.80
N LYS A 138 18.21 9.87 -24.30
CA LYS A 138 18.06 9.02 -25.51
C LYS A 138 17.56 9.81 -26.73
N GLY A 139 18.07 11.02 -26.93
CA GLY A 139 17.73 11.87 -28.08
C GLY A 139 16.39 12.60 -27.94
N LYS A 140 15.71 12.49 -26.80
CA LYS A 140 14.47 13.21 -26.50
C LYS A 140 14.69 14.18 -25.35
N ASP A 141 14.16 15.39 -25.49
CA ASP A 141 14.13 16.32 -24.37
C ASP A 141 13.10 15.86 -23.35
N GLU A 142 13.54 15.80 -22.10
CA GLU A 142 12.80 15.24 -20.99
C GLU A 142 12.79 16.23 -19.84
N ILE A 143 11.65 16.35 -19.17
CA ILE A 143 11.49 17.15 -17.96
C ILE A 143 11.87 16.34 -16.71
N GLY A 144 12.47 17.02 -15.75
CA GLY A 144 12.67 16.52 -14.39
C GLY A 144 12.33 17.60 -13.39
N VAL A 145 11.99 17.21 -12.17
CA VAL A 145 11.76 18.14 -11.06
C VAL A 145 12.72 17.79 -9.93
N ARG A 146 13.57 18.75 -9.57
CA ARG A 146 14.45 18.66 -8.40
C ARG A 146 13.72 19.23 -7.19
N CYS A 147 13.58 18.41 -6.16
CA CYS A 147 13.20 18.85 -4.83
C CYS A 147 14.47 19.02 -3.98
N THR A 148 14.52 20.07 -3.16
CA THR A 148 15.61 20.37 -2.22
C THR A 148 15.04 20.71 -0.85
N ARG A 149 15.63 20.17 0.23
CA ARG A 149 15.24 20.43 1.61
C ARG A 149 16.47 20.66 2.49
N ILE A 150 16.32 21.58 3.44
CA ILE A 150 17.26 21.80 4.54
C ILE A 150 16.92 20.81 5.65
N VAL A 151 17.90 20.05 6.13
CA VAL A 151 17.71 19.06 7.21
C VAL A 151 18.38 19.58 8.47
N ASN A 152 17.66 19.57 9.60
CA ASN A 152 18.15 20.02 10.90
C ASN A 152 18.72 21.46 10.91
N GLY A 153 18.21 22.31 10.02
CA GLY A 153 18.67 23.69 9.88
C GLY A 153 20.03 23.85 9.20
N ASP A 154 20.65 22.76 8.71
CA ASP A 154 21.91 22.82 7.95
C ASP A 154 21.67 23.39 6.55
N ARG A 155 21.95 24.69 6.40
CA ARG A 155 21.84 25.40 5.13
C ARG A 155 23.05 25.18 4.21
N GLU A 156 24.17 24.69 4.75
CA GLU A 156 25.39 24.47 3.97
C GLU A 156 25.30 23.18 3.16
N ASN A 157 24.59 22.17 3.69
CA ASN A 157 24.42 20.87 3.03
C ASN A 157 22.93 20.52 2.81
N PRO A 158 22.22 21.23 1.91
CA PRO A 158 20.86 20.85 1.58
C PRO A 158 20.83 19.50 0.85
N VAL A 159 19.85 18.65 1.20
CA VAL A 159 19.64 17.37 0.52
C VAL A 159 18.73 17.63 -0.67
N SER A 160 19.03 17.03 -1.82
CA SER A 160 18.20 17.14 -3.01
C SER A 160 18.01 15.80 -3.71
N TYR A 161 16.87 15.67 -4.40
CA TYR A 161 16.55 14.54 -5.25
C TYR A 161 15.81 15.05 -6.49
N THR A 162 16.12 14.47 -7.65
CA THR A 162 15.49 14.83 -8.93
C THR A 162 14.66 13.66 -9.44
N ALA A 163 13.36 13.87 -9.59
CA ALA A 163 12.48 12.92 -10.26
C ALA A 163 12.47 13.22 -11.76
N TRP A 164 12.81 12.23 -12.58
CA TRP A 164 12.82 12.33 -14.03
C TRP A 164 11.59 11.65 -14.63
N LEU A 165 10.98 12.24 -15.65
CA LEU A 165 9.81 11.66 -16.33
C LEU A 165 10.07 10.23 -16.81
N SER A 166 11.24 9.93 -17.36
CA SER A 166 11.62 8.58 -17.84
C SER A 166 11.60 7.52 -16.74
N GLU A 167 11.78 7.92 -15.48
CA GLU A 167 11.77 7.01 -14.33
C GLU A 167 10.36 6.80 -13.78
N TRP A 168 9.54 7.85 -13.84
CA TRP A 168 8.26 7.91 -13.13
C TRP A 168 7.04 7.92 -14.05
N LYS A 169 7.24 7.93 -15.37
CA LYS A 169 6.16 8.04 -16.36
C LYS A 169 5.08 6.99 -16.11
N MET A 170 3.86 7.48 -15.92
CA MET A 170 2.67 6.65 -15.86
C MET A 170 1.89 6.78 -17.16
N ASN A 171 1.48 5.65 -17.74
CA ASN A 171 0.74 5.63 -19.00
C ASN A 171 -0.79 5.75 -18.79
N THR A 172 -1.26 5.66 -17.55
CA THR A 172 -2.68 5.68 -17.19
C THR A 172 -2.92 6.48 -15.90
N GLY A 173 -4.17 6.89 -15.67
CA GLY A 173 -4.59 7.62 -14.47
C GLY A 173 -4.33 9.12 -14.50
N GLN A 174 -4.64 9.80 -13.39
CA GLN A 174 -4.53 11.26 -13.28
C GLN A 174 -3.11 11.80 -13.43
N TRP A 175 -2.11 10.96 -13.18
CA TRP A 175 -0.70 11.31 -13.33
C TRP A 175 -0.27 11.39 -14.79
N ALA A 176 -0.90 10.63 -15.69
CA ALA A 176 -0.59 10.65 -17.12
C ALA A 176 -0.91 12.00 -17.77
N THR A 177 -1.90 12.73 -17.25
CA THR A 177 -2.30 14.07 -17.74
C THR A 177 -1.68 15.21 -16.95
N ARG A 178 -0.95 14.92 -15.87
CA ARG A 178 -0.33 15.90 -14.96
C ARG A 178 1.10 15.49 -14.60
N GLU A 179 1.92 15.30 -15.63
CA GLU A 179 3.29 14.80 -15.49
C GLU A 179 4.15 15.67 -14.56
N GLU A 180 4.08 17.00 -14.65
CA GLU A 180 4.86 17.88 -13.77
C GLU A 180 4.44 17.74 -12.29
N TRP A 181 3.13 17.74 -12.01
CA TRP A 181 2.61 17.52 -10.65
C TRP A 181 3.08 16.17 -10.08
N MET A 182 3.10 15.14 -10.92
CA MET A 182 3.70 13.85 -10.57
C MET A 182 5.14 13.96 -10.12
N LEU A 183 5.97 14.65 -10.90
CA LEU A 183 7.38 14.80 -10.60
C LEU A 183 7.59 15.61 -9.32
N HIS A 184 6.75 16.62 -9.03
CA HIS A 184 6.76 17.31 -7.74
C HIS A 184 6.51 16.35 -6.58
N VAL A 185 5.41 15.58 -6.62
CA VAL A 185 5.06 14.65 -5.53
C VAL A 185 6.11 13.55 -5.38
N ARG A 186 6.59 12.98 -6.49
CA ARG A 186 7.62 11.93 -6.48
C ARG A 186 8.95 12.44 -5.94
N SER A 187 9.37 13.64 -6.37
CA SER A 187 10.63 14.21 -5.92
C SER A 187 10.61 14.54 -4.43
N GLU A 188 9.49 15.04 -3.92
CA GLU A 188 9.30 15.33 -2.50
C GLU A 188 9.24 14.07 -1.62
N ASP A 189 8.43 13.08 -2.00
CA ASP A 189 8.31 11.82 -1.25
C ASP A 189 9.67 11.10 -1.15
N LYS A 190 10.39 10.99 -2.28
CA LYS A 190 11.71 10.36 -2.29
C LYS A 190 12.74 11.14 -1.52
N LEU A 191 12.75 12.46 -1.63
CA LEU A 191 13.65 13.29 -0.83
C LEU A 191 13.38 13.12 0.66
N THR A 192 12.13 13.08 1.07
CA THR A 192 11.74 12.90 2.47
C THR A 192 12.22 11.55 3.00
N GLN A 193 12.02 10.47 2.23
CA GLN A 193 12.54 9.14 2.56
C GLN A 193 14.07 9.13 2.70
N LEU A 194 14.79 9.78 1.78
CA LEU A 194 16.25 9.94 1.83
C LEU A 194 16.70 10.65 3.11
N CYS A 195 16.07 11.79 3.45
CA CYS A 195 16.40 12.55 4.66
C CYS A 195 16.18 11.75 5.94
N MET A 196 15.20 10.84 5.96
CA MET A 196 14.89 10.02 7.13
C MET A 196 15.70 8.72 7.24
N GLY A 197 16.50 8.38 6.22
CA GLY A 197 17.14 7.06 6.10
C GLY A 197 16.12 5.91 6.04
N VAL A 198 14.88 6.18 5.64
CA VAL A 198 13.87 5.16 5.41
C VAL A 198 14.11 4.63 4.00
N GLY A 199 14.49 3.35 3.93
CA GLY A 199 14.92 2.69 2.69
C GLY A 199 14.01 3.02 1.51
N ILE A 200 14.66 3.37 0.40
CA ILE A 200 14.09 3.72 -0.91
C ILE A 200 13.40 2.47 -1.49
N SER A 201 12.26 2.09 -0.92
CA SER A 201 11.37 1.10 -1.53
C SER A 201 10.67 1.79 -2.69
N SER A 202 10.70 1.17 -3.86
CA SER A 202 10.00 1.61 -5.06
C SER A 202 8.57 2.08 -4.73
N SER A 203 8.25 3.29 -5.22
CA SER A 203 6.91 3.80 -5.58
C SER A 203 5.69 3.38 -4.74
N THR A 204 4.95 4.37 -4.20
CA THR A 204 3.48 4.26 -4.06
C THR A 204 2.87 3.57 -5.29
N PRO A 205 1.93 2.63 -5.13
CA PRO A 205 1.39 1.86 -6.24
C PRO A 205 0.73 2.82 -7.19
N GLU A 206 0.74 2.44 -8.45
CA GLU A 206 -0.19 2.96 -9.42
C GLU A 206 -1.62 2.82 -8.85
N GLY A 207 -2.25 3.95 -8.52
CA GLY A 207 -3.64 3.99 -8.04
C GLY A 207 -3.88 4.28 -6.55
N SER A 208 -2.94 4.87 -5.79
CA SER A 208 -3.31 5.52 -4.52
C SER A 208 -4.03 6.85 -4.81
N ASP A 209 -5.29 6.73 -5.19
CA ASP A 209 -6.22 7.82 -5.46
C ASP A 209 -6.53 8.62 -4.19
N LEU A 210 -5.78 9.69 -3.94
CA LEU A 210 -6.41 10.92 -3.46
C LEU A 210 -7.04 11.61 -4.68
N ALA A 211 -8.10 11.00 -5.21
CA ALA A 211 -8.81 11.53 -6.37
C ALA A 211 -9.58 12.81 -5.97
N PRO A 212 -9.41 13.95 -6.67
CA PRO A 212 -10.45 14.96 -6.72
C PRO A 212 -11.74 14.34 -7.28
N PRO A 213 -12.93 14.81 -6.86
CA PRO A 213 -14.19 14.24 -7.32
C PRO A 213 -14.32 14.38 -8.84
N ASP A 214 -14.60 13.27 -9.52
CA ASP A 214 -14.98 13.30 -10.94
C ASP A 214 -16.30 14.08 -11.12
N PRO A 215 -16.44 14.83 -12.22
CA PRO A 215 -17.70 15.49 -12.56
C PRO A 215 -18.79 14.44 -12.78
N VAL A 216 -19.95 14.69 -12.17
CA VAL A 216 -21.15 13.84 -12.24
C VAL A 216 -21.55 13.62 -13.71
N PRO A 217 -21.85 12.38 -14.16
CA PRO A 217 -22.43 12.13 -15.46
C PRO A 217 -23.75 12.90 -15.60
N GLN A 218 -23.87 13.76 -16.61
CA GLN A 218 -25.16 14.33 -16.96
C GLN A 218 -26.00 13.23 -17.62
N ILE A 219 -27.04 12.80 -16.91
CA ILE A 219 -28.09 11.96 -17.47
C ILE A 219 -28.94 12.88 -18.35
N ASP A 220 -28.92 12.66 -19.67
CA ASP A 220 -29.93 13.25 -20.55
C ASP A 220 -31.26 12.54 -20.25
N THR A 221 -32.13 13.24 -19.51
CA THR A 221 -33.40 12.71 -18.99
C THR A 221 -34.45 12.44 -20.07
N THR A 222 -34.09 12.56 -21.35
CA THR A 222 -35.04 12.47 -22.46
C THR A 222 -35.02 11.10 -23.17
N THR A 223 -33.93 10.33 -23.09
CA THR A 223 -33.81 9.05 -23.83
C THR A 223 -33.34 7.86 -22.99
N GLY A 224 -32.78 8.06 -21.79
CA GLY A 224 -32.41 6.95 -20.89
C GLY A 224 -31.26 6.06 -21.39
N GLU A 225 -30.55 6.45 -22.45
CA GLU A 225 -29.37 5.73 -22.94
C GLU A 225 -28.08 6.26 -22.32
N ILE A 226 -27.28 5.34 -21.77
CA ILE A 226 -25.90 5.61 -21.35
C ILE A 226 -25.02 5.52 -22.60
N THR A 227 -24.53 6.65 -23.10
CA THR A 227 -23.55 6.67 -24.19
C THR A 227 -22.13 6.59 -23.61
N HIS A 228 -21.45 5.48 -23.87
CA HIS A 228 -20.00 5.38 -23.69
C HIS A 228 -19.29 5.88 -24.97
N PRO A 229 -18.30 6.79 -24.89
CA PRO A 229 -17.50 7.13 -26.05
C PRO A 229 -16.64 5.91 -26.47
N GLN A 230 -16.85 5.40 -27.68
CA GLN A 230 -15.98 4.39 -28.28
C GLN A 230 -14.68 5.04 -28.75
N LEU A 231 -13.54 4.60 -28.20
CA LEU A 231 -12.22 4.81 -28.80
C LEU A 231 -11.98 3.76 -29.90
N THR A 232 -11.93 4.17 -31.15
CA THR A 232 -11.41 3.37 -32.26
C THR A 232 -9.89 3.51 -32.31
N SER A 233 -9.14 2.43 -32.08
CA SER A 233 -7.71 2.35 -32.40
C SER A 233 -7.50 1.32 -33.52
N GLN A 234 -7.21 1.79 -34.73
CA GLN A 234 -6.61 0.96 -35.78
C GLN A 234 -5.13 0.71 -35.41
N VAL A 235 -4.76 -0.56 -35.31
CA VAL A 235 -3.37 -1.01 -35.17
C VAL A 235 -2.88 -1.36 -36.57
N GLU A 236 -1.92 -0.58 -37.09
CA GLU A 236 -1.08 -1.01 -38.20
C GLU A 236 0.17 -1.68 -37.63
N ASP A 237 0.35 -2.94 -38.01
CA ASP A 237 1.54 -3.75 -37.76
C ASP A 237 2.76 -3.13 -38.48
N ASN A 238 3.85 -2.91 -37.74
CA ASN A 238 5.19 -2.89 -38.33
C ASN A 238 6.18 -3.51 -37.34
N ASP A 239 6.25 -4.83 -37.47
CA ASP A 239 7.20 -5.71 -36.79
C ASP A 239 8.56 -5.61 -37.49
N GLY A 240 9.61 -5.33 -36.74
CA GLY A 240 10.95 -5.04 -37.27
C GLY A 240 12.03 -5.12 -36.20
N THR A 241 11.95 -6.15 -35.37
CA THR A 241 12.87 -6.42 -34.27
C THR A 241 14.24 -6.87 -34.78
N LYS A 242 15.32 -6.18 -34.39
CA LYS A 242 16.63 -6.81 -34.19
C LYS A 242 17.19 -6.39 -32.85
N ALA A 243 17.20 -7.35 -31.93
CA ALA A 243 17.92 -7.31 -30.68
C ALA A 243 19.42 -7.47 -30.95
N GLU A 244 20.24 -6.63 -30.34
CA GLU A 244 21.65 -6.92 -30.10
C GLU A 244 21.96 -6.70 -28.62
N HIS A 245 22.21 -7.82 -27.94
CA HIS A 245 23.01 -7.88 -26.72
C HIS A 245 24.44 -7.45 -27.04
N TYR A 246 25.11 -6.69 -26.16
CA TYR A 246 26.31 -7.17 -25.44
C TYR A 246 27.00 -6.12 -24.55
N LYS A 247 27.32 -6.60 -23.34
CA LYS A 247 28.54 -6.43 -22.51
C LYS A 247 28.95 -5.02 -22.03
N LEU A 248 28.75 -4.84 -20.72
CA LEU A 248 29.53 -3.95 -19.86
C LEU A 248 30.97 -4.48 -19.69
N LYS A 249 31.94 -3.55 -19.74
CA LYS A 249 33.25 -3.67 -19.10
C LYS A 249 33.18 -3.07 -17.70
#